data_AF-A0A0B6YKJ7-F1
#
_entry.id   AF-A0A0B6YKJ7-F1
#
_cell.length_a   1.000
_cell.length_b   1.000
_cell.length_c   1.000
_cell.angle_alpha   90.00
_cell.angle_beta   90.00
_cell.angle_gamma   90.00
#
_symmetry.space_group_name_H-M   'P 1'
#
loop_
_entity.id
_entity.type
_entity.pdbx_description
1 polymer ?
#
loop_
_entity_poly.entity_id
_entity_poly.type
_entity_poly.pdbx_seq_one_letter_code
_entity_poly.pdbx_strand_id
1 'polypeptide(L)'
;MTQSIVVQVGQCGNQIGCRFWDLALREYAHINKSGVYDESVSSFFRNVDSRYENPSNIPLGKGSGKIKSLKARAVLVDMEEGVVSEMME
;
A
#
# COMPACT_ATOMS: atom_id res chain seq x y z
N MET A 1 5.72 15.78 6.55
CA MET A 1 4.99 14.68 5.87
C MET A 1 5.96 13.95 4.95
N THR A 2 6.50 12.83 5.42
CA THR A 2 7.48 11.99 4.69
C THR A 2 6.75 10.91 3.90
N GLN A 3 7.05 10.80 2.62
CA GLN A 3 6.52 9.76 1.74
C GLN A 3 7.66 8.82 1.35
N SER A 4 7.46 7.52 1.61
CA SER A 4 8.40 6.47 1.24
C SER A 4 7.85 5.70 0.05
N ILE A 5 8.67 5.51 -0.98
CA ILE A 5 8.36 4.68 -2.14
C ILE A 5 9.29 3.47 -2.08
N VAL A 6 8.72 2.26 -2.08
CA VAL A 6 9.49 1.01 -2.04
C VAL A 6 9.52 0.38 -3.44
N VAL A 7 10.72 0.21 -3.99
CA VAL A 7 10.92 -0.45 -5.28
C VAL A 7 11.39 -1.88 -5.02
N GLN A 8 10.62 -2.85 -5.49
CA GLN A 8 10.94 -4.28 -5.44
C GLN A 8 11.35 -4.72 -6.85
N VAL A 9 12.52 -5.36 -6.97
CA VAL A 9 13.09 -5.75 -8.26
C VAL A 9 13.45 -7.23 -8.26
N GLY A 10 12.97 -7.94 -9.29
CA GLY A 10 13.16 -9.36 -9.54
C GLY A 10 12.38 -10.26 -8.57
N GLN A 11 12.34 -11.55 -8.89
CA GLN A 11 11.60 -12.57 -8.13
C GLN A 11 11.86 -12.53 -6.61
N CYS A 12 13.13 -12.51 -6.19
CA CYS A 12 13.47 -12.48 -4.75
C CYS A 12 12.95 -11.21 -4.07
N GLY A 13 13.13 -10.04 -4.71
CA GLY A 13 12.66 -8.77 -4.18
C GLY A 13 11.14 -8.70 -4.08
N ASN A 14 10.45 -9.22 -5.09
CA ASN A 14 8.99 -9.30 -5.13
C ASN A 14 8.44 -10.24 -4.04
N GLN A 15 9.05 -11.40 -3.80
CA GLN A 15 8.66 -12.32 -2.73
C GLN A 15 8.83 -11.70 -1.33
N ILE A 16 9.98 -11.08 -1.07
CA ILE A 16 10.23 -10.37 0.20
C ILE A 16 9.23 -9.24 0.36
N GLY A 17 8.99 -8.48 -0.71
CA GLY A 17 8.06 -7.37 -0.72
C GLY A 17 6.62 -7.79 -0.45
N CYS A 18 6.17 -8.92 -0.98
CA CYS A 18 4.85 -9.50 -0.64
C CYS A 18 4.69 -9.68 0.88
N ARG A 19 5.67 -10.32 1.52
CA ARG A 19 5.66 -10.57 2.96
C ARG A 19 5.77 -9.29 3.76
N PHE A 20 6.60 -8.34 3.31
CA PHE A 20 6.74 -7.03 3.92
C PHE A 20 5.41 -6.28 3.93
N TRP A 21 4.70 -6.20 2.80
CA TRP A 21 3.43 -5.48 2.71
C TRP A 21 2.31 -6.14 3.53
N ASP A 22 2.25 -7.48 3.56
CA ASP A 22 1.32 -8.23 4.42
C ASP A 22 1.56 -7.93 5.92
N LEU A 23 2.82 -7.98 6.37
CA LEU A 23 3.17 -7.66 7.75
C LEU A 23 2.90 -6.20 8.10
N ALA A 24 3.29 -5.25 7.23
CA ALA A 24 3.04 -3.83 7.45
C ALA A 24 1.53 -3.55 7.61
N LEU A 25 0.68 -4.12 6.74
CA LEU A 25 -0.78 -3.98 6.86
C LEU A 25 -1.32 -4.56 8.18
N ARG A 26 -0.82 -5.71 8.62
CA ARG A 26 -1.21 -6.34 9.90
C ARG A 26 -0.81 -5.50 11.10
N GLU A 27 0.41 -4.94 11.09
CA GLU A 27 0.89 -4.04 12.13
C GLU A 27 0.01 -2.78 12.23
N TYR A 28 -0.27 -2.14 11.08
CA TYR A 28 -1.16 -0.98 11.07
C TYR A 28 -2.58 -1.31 11.53
N ALA A 29 -3.16 -2.44 11.10
CA ALA A 29 -4.47 -2.90 11.58
C ALA A 29 -4.46 -3.27 13.08
N HIS A 30 -3.31 -3.70 13.61
CA HIS A 30 -3.16 -3.99 15.02
C HIS A 30 -3.20 -2.70 15.86
N ILE A 31 -2.50 -1.65 15.42
CA ILE A 31 -2.40 -0.38 16.14
C ILE A 31 -3.66 0.47 15.93
N ASN A 32 -4.13 0.58 14.70
CA ASN A 32 -5.22 1.48 14.30
C ASN A 32 -6.57 0.76 14.26
N LYS A 33 -7.12 0.47 15.44
CA LYS A 33 -8.43 -0.20 15.60
C LYS A 33 -9.61 0.60 15.05
N SER A 34 -9.47 1.92 14.97
CA SER A 34 -10.49 2.82 14.44
C SER A 34 -10.56 2.87 12.91
N GLY A 35 -9.56 2.31 12.20
CA GLY A 35 -9.50 2.32 10.74
C GLY A 35 -9.39 3.73 10.15
N VAL A 36 -8.68 4.62 10.84
CA VAL A 36 -8.54 6.04 10.47
C VAL A 36 -7.32 6.24 9.60
N TYR A 37 -7.42 7.02 8.54
CA TYR A 37 -6.25 7.37 7.73
C TYR A 37 -5.47 8.51 8.39
N ASP A 38 -4.33 8.18 8.99
CA ASP A 38 -3.47 9.07 9.76
C ASP A 38 -2.11 9.33 9.07
N GLU A 39 -1.29 10.20 9.66
CA GLU A 39 0.00 10.54 9.08
C GLU A 39 0.95 9.34 9.00
N SER A 40 0.91 8.42 9.97
CA SER A 40 1.79 7.25 10.00
C SER A 40 1.53 6.32 8.81
N VAL A 41 0.27 5.94 8.57
CA VAL A 41 -0.15 5.10 7.45
C VAL A 41 0.13 5.79 6.11
N SER A 42 -0.01 7.11 6.04
CA SER A 42 0.20 7.87 4.81
C SER A 42 1.62 7.86 4.24
N SER A 43 2.60 7.49 5.08
CA SER A 43 4.00 7.45 4.67
C SER A 43 4.24 6.35 3.63
N PHE A 44 3.67 5.16 3.85
CA PHE A 44 3.83 3.99 2.97
C PHE A 44 2.59 3.69 2.13
N PHE A 45 1.43 4.18 2.54
CA PHE A 45 0.18 3.93 1.84
C PHE A 45 -0.47 5.23 1.37
N ARG A 46 -1.38 5.07 0.43
CA ARG A 46 -2.25 6.12 -0.09
C ARG A 46 -3.68 5.63 0.00
N ASN A 47 -4.54 6.43 0.60
CA ASN A 47 -5.98 6.19 0.61
C ASN A 47 -6.56 6.73 -0.71
N VAL A 48 -7.20 5.87 -1.49
CA VAL A 48 -7.76 6.23 -2.80
C VAL A 48 -9.25 5.98 -2.85
N ASP A 49 -9.97 6.77 -3.65
CA ASP A 49 -11.36 6.50 -3.98
C ASP A 49 -11.42 5.63 -5.24
N SER A 50 -11.59 4.32 -5.06
CA SER A 50 -11.60 3.33 -6.14
C SER A 50 -12.92 3.22 -6.89
N ARG A 51 -13.89 4.12 -6.64
CA ARG A 51 -15.20 4.12 -7.32
C ARG A 51 -15.14 4.66 -8.75
N TYR A 52 -14.04 5.29 -9.13
CA TYR A 52 -13.83 5.93 -10.43
C TYR A 52 -12.68 5.24 -11.17
N GLU A 53 -12.74 5.20 -12.51
CA GLU A 53 -11.68 4.61 -13.36
C GLU A 53 -10.30 5.23 -13.12
N ASN A 54 -10.27 6.52 -12.74
CA ASN A 54 -9.06 7.20 -12.27
C ASN A 54 -9.17 7.40 -10.75
N PRO A 55 -8.55 6.52 -9.93
CA PRO A 55 -8.66 6.59 -8.48
C PRO A 55 -8.05 7.89 -7.97
N SER A 56 -8.86 8.74 -7.34
CA SER A 56 -8.39 9.99 -6.75
C SER A 56 -7.82 9.75 -5.36
N ASN A 57 -6.70 10.40 -5.04
CA ASN A 57 -6.13 10.32 -3.70
C ASN A 57 -7.04 11.09 -2.72
N ILE A 58 -7.43 10.42 -1.64
CA ILE A 58 -8.15 11.02 -0.52
C ILE A 58 -7.10 11.66 0.39
N PRO A 59 -7.07 12.99 0.53
CA PRO A 59 -6.08 13.65 1.36
C PRO A 59 -6.25 13.24 2.81
N LEU A 60 -5.15 13.33 3.56
CA LEU A 60 -5.16 13.37 5.01
C LEU A 60 -6.01 14.59 5.40
N GLY A 61 -7.27 14.38 5.74
CA GLY A 61 -8.11 15.43 6.31
C GLY A 61 -7.60 15.81 7.71
N LYS A 62 -8.49 16.17 8.62
CA LYS A 62 -8.14 16.41 10.04
C LYS A 62 -7.81 15.12 10.82
N GLY A 63 -7.32 14.06 10.17
CA GLY A 63 -7.04 12.77 10.80
C GLY A 63 -8.28 12.04 11.31
N SER A 64 -9.45 12.26 10.70
CA SER A 64 -10.73 11.60 11.06
C SER A 64 -11.37 10.82 9.90
N GLY A 65 -10.76 10.87 8.71
CA GLY A 65 -11.26 10.15 7.55
C GLY A 65 -11.04 8.65 7.69
N LYS A 66 -12.10 7.86 7.58
CA LYS A 66 -11.97 6.40 7.52
C LYS A 66 -11.21 5.98 6.26
N ILE A 67 -10.44 4.91 6.39
CA ILE A 67 -9.78 4.25 5.27
C ILE A 67 -10.86 3.69 4.33
N LYS A 68 -10.77 4.00 3.04
CA LYS A 68 -11.65 3.45 2.00
C LYS A 68 -10.96 2.34 1.23
N SER A 69 -9.88 2.68 0.54
CA SER A 69 -9.06 1.73 -0.20
C SER A 69 -7.60 2.14 -0.05
N LEU A 70 -6.83 1.34 0.69
CA LEU A 70 -5.38 1.53 0.82
C LEU A 70 -4.67 0.95 -0.40
N LYS A 71 -3.77 1.72 -0.97
CA LYS A 71 -2.80 1.25 -1.95
C LYS A 71 -1.39 1.51 -1.43
N ALA A 72 -0.55 0.48 -1.48
CA ALA A 72 0.86 0.61 -1.14
C ALA A 72 1.57 1.55 -2.13
N ARG A 73 2.54 2.31 -1.64
CA ARG A 73 3.48 3.10 -2.46
C ARG A 73 4.63 2.19 -2.88
N ALA A 74 4.31 1.25 -3.76
CA ALA A 74 5.22 0.23 -4.25
C ALA A 74 5.35 0.31 -5.77
N VAL A 75 6.56 0.07 -6.26
CA VAL A 75 6.82 -0.25 -7.67
C VAL A 75 7.41 -1.66 -7.71
N LEU A 76 6.77 -2.55 -8.45
CA LEU A 76 7.23 -3.92 -8.65
C LEU A 76 7.81 -4.01 -10.05
N VAL A 77 9.03 -4.53 -10.16
CA VAL A 77 9.75 -4.70 -11.41
C VAL A 77 10.18 -6.15 -11.49
N ASP A 78 9.77 -6.85 -12.53
CA ASP A 78 10.28 -8.18 -12.84
C ASP A 78 10.58 -8.27 -14.33
N MET A 79 11.61 -9.03 -14.68
CA MET A 79 11.95 -9.32 -16.08
C MET A 79 11.39 -10.67 -16.53
N GLU A 80 10.81 -11.44 -15.61
CA GLU A 80 10.13 -12.69 -15.90
C GLU A 80 8.61 -12.52 -15.70
N GLU A 81 7.82 -12.79 -16.74
CA GLU A 81 6.35 -12.68 -16.67
C GLU A 81 5.72 -13.74 -15.74
N GLY A 82 6.42 -14.86 -15.51
CA GLY A 82 5.90 -16.01 -14.76
C GLY A 82 5.66 -15.75 -13.28
N VAL A 83 6.52 -14.97 -12.61
CA VAL A 83 6.43 -14.69 -11.17
C VAL A 83 5.42 -13.58 -10.87
N VAL A 84 5.22 -12.65 -11.81
CA VAL A 84 4.29 -11.52 -11.64
C VAL A 84 2.84 -12.02 -11.66
N SER A 85 2.53 -13.06 -12.46
CA SER A 85 1.18 -13.62 -12.53
C SER A 85 0.73 -14.27 -11.21
N GLU A 86 1.64 -14.90 -10.47
CA GLU A 86 1.34 -15.55 -9.19
C GLU A 86 1.08 -14.54 -8.04
N MET A 87 1.50 -13.29 -8.20
CA MET A 87 1.22 -12.20 -7.23
C MET A 87 -0.04 -11.40 -7.54
N MET A 88 -0.64 -11.59 -8.72
CA MET A 88 -1.82 -10.84 -9.18
C MET A 88 -3.14 -11.59 -9.02
N GLU A 89 -3.12 -12.87 -8.64
CA GLU A 89 -4.29 -13.63 -8.13
C GLU A 89 -4.50 -13.41 -6.63
#